data_AF-A0AAN7IJ08-F1
#
_entry.id   AF-A0AAN7IJ08-F1
#
_cell.length_a   1.000
_cell.length_b   1.000
_cell.length_c   1.000
_cell.angle_alpha   90.00
_cell.angle_beta   90.00
_cell.angle_gamma   90.00
#
_symmetry.space_group_name_H-M   'P 1'
#
loop_
_entity.id
_entity.type
_entity.pdbx_description
1 polymer ?
#
loop_
_entity_poly.entity_id
_entity_poly.type
_entity_poly.pdbx_seq_one_letter_code
_entity_poly.pdbx_strand_id
1 'polypeptide(L)' 'MESSSSSSASLKRKASCTCYCPSLSKPILVVSWTENNPGRRFYGCPNYWVGRKCKYFQWVNDEICPHGKVFIPE' A
#
# COMPACT_ATOMS: atom_id res chain seq x y z
N MET A 1 -28.67 22.19 -24.38
CA MET A 1 -28.84 20.72 -24.50
C MET A 1 -27.53 20.21 -25.08
N GLU A 2 -26.68 19.42 -24.44
CA GLU A 2 -26.88 18.50 -23.32
C GLU A 2 -25.60 18.43 -22.48
N SER A 3 -25.82 18.30 -21.18
CA SER A 3 -24.83 17.94 -20.18
C SER A 3 -24.29 16.53 -20.47
N SER A 4 -22.96 16.36 -20.41
CA SER A 4 -22.37 15.04 -20.25
C SER A 4 -21.39 15.10 -19.09
N SER A 5 -21.94 14.99 -17.88
CA SER A 5 -21.19 14.63 -16.69
C SER A 5 -20.67 13.21 -16.90
N SER A 6 -19.45 13.08 -17.42
CA SER A 6 -18.73 11.82 -17.36
C SER A 6 -18.37 11.58 -15.90
N SER A 7 -19.26 10.87 -15.19
CA SER A 7 -18.94 10.20 -13.94
C SER A 7 -17.85 9.19 -14.27
N SER A 8 -16.59 9.62 -14.22
CA SER A 8 -15.43 8.75 -14.22
C SER A 8 -15.49 7.96 -12.92
N ALA A 9 -16.33 6.92 -12.89
CA ALA A 9 -16.27 5.85 -11.92
C ALA A 9 -14.82 5.41 -11.93
N SER A 10 -14.09 5.84 -10.92
CA SER A 10 -12.69 5.53 -10.76
C SER A 10 -12.64 4.03 -10.57
N LEU A 11 -12.48 3.30 -11.66
CA LEU A 11 -11.91 1.97 -11.66
C LEU A 11 -10.53 2.19 -11.08
N LYS A 12 -10.44 2.29 -9.75
CA LYS A 12 -9.22 2.10 -8.97
C LYS A 12 -8.83 0.68 -9.34
N ARG A 13 -8.17 0.51 -10.50
CA ARG A 13 -7.51 -0.71 -10.90
C ARG A 13 -6.72 -1.05 -9.67
N LYS A 14 -7.16 -2.07 -8.94
CA LYS A 14 -6.50 -2.56 -7.74
C LYS A 14 -5.12 -2.95 -8.26
N ALA A 15 -4.18 -2.01 -8.20
CA ALA A 15 -2.89 -2.16 -8.83
C ALA A 15 -2.37 -3.47 -8.27
N SER A 16 -2.09 -4.43 -9.14
CA SER A 16 -1.48 -5.66 -8.72
C SER A 16 -0.13 -5.26 -8.14
N CYS A 17 -0.06 -5.03 -6.83
CA CYS A 17 1.19 -4.87 -6.13
C CYS A 17 1.89 -6.21 -6.36
N THR A 18 2.85 -6.23 -7.26
CA THR A 18 3.77 -7.34 -7.53
C THR A 18 5.14 -6.83 -7.18
N CYS A 19 5.93 -7.64 -6.49
CA CYS A 19 7.31 -7.27 -6.21
C CYS A 19 8.20 -7.45 -7.46
N TYR A 20 9.42 -6.90 -7.44
CA TYR A 20 10.36 -7.00 -8.57
C TYR A 20 11.06 -8.36 -8.71
N CYS A 21 10.48 -9.42 -8.16
CA CYS A 21 11.04 -10.76 -8.31
C CYS A 21 10.72 -11.30 -9.72
N PRO A 22 11.57 -12.18 -10.27
CA PRO A 22 11.30 -12.83 -11.57
C PRO A 22 10.02 -13.67 -11.51
N SER A 23 9.73 -14.22 -10.33
CA SER A 23 8.41 -14.69 -9.96
C SER A 23 7.54 -13.47 -9.64
N LEU A 24 6.43 -13.29 -10.37
CA LEU A 24 5.38 -12.26 -10.13
C LEU A 24 4.61 -12.51 -8.83
N SER A 25 5.34 -12.75 -7.74
CA SER A 25 4.78 -13.04 -6.43
C SER A 25 4.15 -11.80 -5.84
N LYS A 26 2.99 -12.01 -5.21
CA LYS A 26 2.31 -10.99 -4.41
C LYS A 26 3.21 -10.60 -3.23
N PRO A 27 3.46 -9.31 -3.00
CA PRO A 27 4.07 -8.79 -1.80
C PRO A 27 3.28 -9.21 -0.57
N ILE A 28 4.00 -9.28 0.53
CA ILE A 28 3.47 -9.63 1.84
C ILE A 28 3.34 -8.38 2.70
N LEU A 29 2.44 -8.41 3.66
CA LEU A 29 2.26 -7.34 4.63
C LEU A 29 3.20 -7.57 5.82
N VAL A 30 3.97 -6.55 6.19
CA VAL A 30 4.95 -6.59 7.26
C VAL A 30 4.70 -5.42 8.22
N VAL A 31 4.86 -5.67 9.52
CA VAL A 31 4.83 -4.63 10.56
C VAL A 31 6.27 -4.16 10.80
N SER A 32 6.49 -2.85 10.71
CA SER A 32 7.75 -2.23 11.07
C SER A 32 7.90 -2.22 12.60
N TRP A 33 9.03 -2.72 13.05
CA TRP A 33 9.46 -2.71 14.45
C TRP A 33 10.65 -1.77 14.67
N THR A 34 10.91 -0.88 13.72
CA THR A 34 11.98 0.12 13.83
C THR A 34 11.59 1.22 14.81
N GLU A 35 12.55 1.78 15.54
CA GLU A 35 12.32 2.87 16.50
C GLU A 35 11.68 4.10 15.85
N ASN A 36 12.02 4.39 14.58
CA ASN A 36 11.45 5.51 13.83
C ASN A 36 10.05 5.25 13.27
N ASN A 37 9.65 3.98 13.08
CA ASN A 37 8.35 3.63 12.51
C ASN A 37 7.72 2.43 13.25
N PRO A 38 7.50 2.50 14.57
CA PRO A 38 6.94 1.39 15.32
C PRO A 38 5.49 1.14 14.91
N GLY A 39 5.11 -0.11 14.68
CA GLY A 39 3.73 -0.53 14.39
C GLY A 39 3.22 -0.21 12.98
N ARG A 40 3.95 0.61 12.21
CA ARG A 40 3.57 1.01 10.85
C ARG A 40 3.71 -0.15 9.87
N ARG A 41 2.73 -0.37 8.98
CA ARG A 41 2.70 -1.51 8.07
C ARG A 41 3.23 -1.18 6.67
N PHE A 42 3.92 -2.12 6.04
CA PHE A 42 4.39 -1.99 4.65
C PHE A 42 4.23 -3.29 3.87
N TYR A 43 4.12 -3.17 2.54
CA TYR A 43 4.25 -4.28 1.61
C TYR A 43 5.72 -4.52 1.26
N GLY A 44 6.17 -5.76 1.44
CA GLY A 44 7.55 -6.19 1.17
C GLY A 44 7.62 -7.42 0.26
N CYS A 45 8.82 -7.72 -0.22
CA CYS A 45 9.10 -8.96 -0.97
C CYS A 45 8.76 -10.20 -0.11
N PRO A 46 8.15 -11.26 -0.67
CA PRO A 46 7.91 -12.52 0.06
C PRO A 46 9.17 -13.12 0.69
N ASN A 47 10.32 -12.94 0.05
CA ASN A 47 11.61 -13.44 0.52
C ASN A 47 12.28 -12.51 1.54
N TYR A 48 11.54 -11.60 2.18
CA TYR A 48 12.10 -10.54 3.03
C TYR A 48 13.04 -11.07 4.14
N TRP A 49 12.76 -12.24 4.72
CA TRP A 49 13.59 -12.89 5.77
C TRP A 49 14.61 -13.90 5.24
N VAL A 50 14.57 -14.23 3.95
CA VAL A 50 15.38 -15.32 3.35
C VAL A 50 16.68 -14.78 2.73
N GLY A 51 16.95 -13.47 2.82
CA GLY A 51 18.16 -12.82 2.31
C GLY A 51 18.18 -12.57 0.80
N ARG A 52 17.69 -13.51 -0.02
CA ARG A 52 17.50 -13.31 -1.47
C ARG A 52 16.18 -12.60 -1.78
N LYS A 53 16.13 -11.30 -1.49
CA LYS A 53 14.95 -10.45 -1.73
C LYS A 53 15.20 -9.40 -2.80
N CYS A 54 14.15 -9.04 -3.53
CA CYS A 54 14.18 -7.79 -4.28
C CYS A 54 13.98 -6.61 -3.32
N LYS A 55 14.31 -5.40 -3.77
CA LYS A 55 14.19 -4.17 -2.97
C LYS A 55 12.79 -3.54 -2.98
N TYR A 56 11.76 -4.34 -3.29
CA TYR A 56 10.38 -3.85 -3.28
C TYR A 56 9.95 -3.48 -1.87
N PHE A 57 9.44 -2.26 -1.71
CA PHE A 57 8.97 -1.69 -0.46
C PHE A 57 7.89 -0.65 -0.75
N GLN A 58 6.74 -0.74 -0.08
CA GLN A 58 5.69 0.26 -0.18
C GLN A 58 4.95 0.37 1.16
N TRP A 59 4.92 1.55 1.77
CA TRP A 59 4.11 1.78 2.97
C TRP A 59 2.63 1.50 2.67
N VAL A 60 1.95 0.87 3.62
CA VAL A 60 0.48 0.85 3.60
C VAL A 60 0.05 2.26 3.94
N ASN A 61 -0.50 2.98 2.96
CA ASN A 61 -1.40 4.07 3.30
C ASN A 61 -2.67 3.42 3.78
N ASP A 62 -2.86 3.40 5.10
CA ASP A 62 -4.20 3.43 5.63
C ASP A 62 -4.79 4.72 5.04
N GLU A 63 -5.59 4.64 3.98
CA GLU A 63 -6.55 5.72 3.71
C GLU A 63 -7.32 5.82 5.02
N ILE A 64 -6.93 6.75 5.91
CA ILE A 64 -7.54 6.94 7.20
C ILE A 64 -9.01 7.03 6.88
N CYS A 65 -9.81 6.04 7.30
CA CYS A 65 -11.25 6.05 7.08
C CYS A 65 -11.72 7.45 7.46
N PRO A 66 -12.64 8.11 6.73
CA PRO A 66 -12.98 9.51 6.96
C PRO A 66 -13.28 9.85 8.44
N HIS A 67 -13.68 8.86 9.25
CA HIS A 67 -13.77 8.92 10.71
C HIS A 67 -12.46 9.14 11.49
N GLY A 68 -11.32 8.59 11.07
CA GLY A 68 -10.03 8.70 11.79
C GLY A 68 -9.31 10.02 11.56
N LYS A 69 -9.73 10.83 10.58
CA LYS A 69 -9.16 12.17 10.34
C LYS A 69 -9.64 13.20 11.37
N VAL A 70 -10.70 12.89 12.12
CA VAL A 70 -11.31 13.78 13.11
C VAL A 70 -10.48 13.89 14.40
N PHE A 71 -9.54 12.98 14.65
CA PHE A 71 -8.85 12.87 15.94
C PHE A 71 -7.38 13.34 15.94
N ILE A 72 -6.90 14.00 14.88
CA ILE A 72 -5.61 14.70 14.91
C ILE A 72 -5.90 16.18 15.16
N PRO A 73 -5.84 16.67 16.43
CA PRO A 73 -5.91 18.10 16.67
C PRO A 73 -4.70 18.80 16.03
N GLU A 74 -4.95 19.95 15.40
CA GLU A 74 -3.94 20.87 14.83
C GLU A 74 -2.96 21.38 15.91
#